data_AF-A0A091AVR8-F1
#
_entry.id   AF-A0A091AVR8-F1
#
_cell.length_a   1.000
_cell.length_b   1.000
_cell.length_c   1.000
_cell.angle_alpha   90.00
_cell.angle_beta   90.00
_cell.angle_gamma   90.00
#
_symmetry.space_group_name_H-M   'P 1'
#
loop_
_entity.id
_entity.type
_entity.pdbx_description
1 polymer ?
#
loop_
_entity_poly.entity_id
_entity_poly.type
_entity_poly.pdbx_seq_one_letter_code
_entity_poly.pdbx_strand_id
1 'polypeptide(L)'
;MHLLSSSTSSPAAKVIADVQVHCLRPSHCQTACAPGRTVLEIHFNRPMAPTIHIFGDMPEVLGPPTWNDARDVLVIPVMLAPRARYRLRLNAGTDAGFRGEDGQLLAPCEWSFSVR
;
A
#
# COMPACT_ATOMS: atom_id res chain seq x y z
N MET A 1 -1.81 12.77 59.92
CA MET A 1 -1.06 12.74 58.65
C MET A 1 -1.51 11.51 57.88
N HIS A 2 -2.36 11.67 56.86
CA HIS A 2 -2.76 10.58 55.96
C HIS A 2 -2.14 10.86 54.58
N LEU A 3 -1.26 9.98 54.12
CA LEU A 3 -0.71 9.99 52.77
C LEU A 3 -1.72 9.30 51.85
N LEU A 4 -2.27 10.05 50.88
CA LEU A 4 -3.08 9.52 49.80
C LEU A 4 -2.17 8.81 48.80
N SER A 5 -2.40 7.51 48.60
CA SER A 5 -1.82 6.74 47.51
C SER A 5 -2.44 7.16 46.18
N SER A 6 -1.67 7.81 45.32
CA SER A 6 -2.07 8.06 43.93
C SER A 6 -1.62 6.89 43.06
N SER A 7 -2.53 5.97 42.76
CA SER A 7 -2.33 4.96 41.72
C SER A 7 -2.50 5.62 40.35
N THR A 8 -1.41 5.93 39.66
CA THR A 8 -1.45 6.31 38.26
C THR A 8 -1.73 5.06 37.41
N SER A 9 -2.95 4.95 36.90
CA SER A 9 -3.28 4.03 35.81
C SER A 9 -2.57 4.52 34.54
N SER A 10 -1.58 3.75 34.08
CA SER A 10 -0.93 3.99 32.78
C SER A 10 -1.95 3.67 31.68
N PRO A 11 -2.16 4.54 30.67
CA PRO A 11 -3.04 4.20 29.56
C PRO A 11 -2.44 2.98 28.83
N ALA A 12 -3.24 1.94 28.65
CA ALA A 12 -2.87 0.77 27.86
C ALA A 12 -2.43 1.26 26.47
N ALA A 13 -1.17 1.01 26.11
CA ALA A 13 -0.67 1.30 24.78
C ALA A 13 -1.59 0.61 23.76
N LYS A 14 -2.29 1.41 22.94
CA LYS A 14 -3.12 0.90 21.85
C LYS A 14 -2.19 0.08 20.95
N VAL A 15 -2.43 -1.22 20.85
CA VAL A 15 -1.68 -2.08 19.92
C VAL A 15 -2.00 -1.58 18.51
N ILE A 16 -1.03 -0.95 17.88
CA ILE A 16 -1.14 -0.48 16.51
C ILE A 16 -0.86 -1.69 15.62
N ALA A 17 -1.83 -2.07 14.78
CA ALA A 17 -1.63 -3.15 13.82
C ALA A 17 -0.60 -2.75 12.76
N ASP A 18 0.25 -3.70 12.37
CA ASP A 18 1.26 -3.50 11.33
C ASP A 18 0.63 -3.04 10.01
N VAL A 19 1.35 -2.19 9.27
CA VAL A 19 0.95 -1.77 7.94
C VAL A 19 1.03 -2.96 6.98
N GLN A 20 -0.09 -3.28 6.33
CA GLN A 20 -0.20 -4.41 5.41
C GLN A 20 -0.97 -4.01 4.15
N VAL A 21 -0.59 -4.61 3.03
CA VAL A 21 -1.43 -4.63 1.82
C VAL A 21 -2.41 -5.78 1.97
N HIS A 22 -3.71 -5.48 2.04
CA HIS A 22 -4.75 -6.51 2.19
C HIS A 22 -5.38 -6.91 0.85
N CYS A 23 -5.24 -6.09 -0.20
CA CYS A 23 -5.80 -6.34 -1.52
C CYS A 23 -5.04 -5.57 -2.61
N LEU A 24 -4.87 -6.22 -3.77
CA LEU A 24 -4.27 -5.66 -4.97
C LEU A 24 -5.23 -5.87 -6.15
N ARG A 25 -5.32 -4.88 -7.05
CA ARG A 25 -6.10 -4.97 -8.29
C ARG A 25 -5.27 -4.48 -9.48
N PRO A 26 -4.96 -5.33 -10.47
CA PRO A 26 -5.15 -6.78 -10.51
C PRO A 26 -4.60 -7.55 -9.30
N SER A 27 -5.17 -8.70 -8.96
CA SER A 27 -4.69 -9.50 -7.82
C SER A 27 -3.25 -9.96 -8.05
N HIS A 28 -2.48 -10.14 -6.97
CA HIS A 28 -1.18 -10.78 -7.06
C HIS A 28 -1.30 -12.18 -7.68
N CYS A 29 -0.39 -12.51 -8.59
CA CYS A 29 -0.41 -13.71 -9.43
C CYS A 29 -1.63 -13.85 -10.35
N GLN A 30 -2.44 -12.81 -10.54
CA GLN A 30 -3.54 -12.86 -11.49
C GLN A 30 -3.00 -13.07 -12.91
N THR A 31 -3.61 -14.01 -13.62
CA THR A 31 -3.33 -14.25 -15.03
C THR A 31 -4.45 -13.68 -15.90
N ALA A 32 -4.13 -13.41 -17.17
CA ALA A 32 -5.09 -13.05 -18.20
C ALA A 32 -5.92 -11.76 -17.92
N CYS A 33 -5.28 -10.73 -17.35
CA CYS A 33 -5.87 -9.39 -17.29
C CYS A 33 -6.21 -8.88 -18.69
N ALA A 34 -7.30 -8.12 -18.84
CA ALA A 34 -7.62 -7.49 -20.12
C ALA A 34 -6.58 -6.41 -20.45
N PRO A 35 -6.09 -6.33 -21.71
CA PRO A 35 -5.23 -5.22 -22.13
C PRO A 35 -6.04 -3.92 -22.25
N GLY A 36 -5.33 -2.79 -22.26
CA GLY A 36 -5.92 -1.46 -22.44
C GLY A 36 -5.90 -0.60 -21.19
N ARG A 37 -6.69 0.47 -21.21
CA ARG A 37 -6.79 1.45 -20.11
C ARG A 37 -7.51 0.85 -18.92
N THR A 38 -6.90 0.96 -17.75
CA THR A 38 -7.49 0.51 -16.47
C THR A 38 -6.78 1.24 -15.31
N VAL A 39 -7.01 0.78 -14.09
CA VAL A 39 -6.32 1.23 -12.88
C VAL A 39 -5.58 0.08 -12.20
N LEU A 40 -4.46 0.44 -11.57
CA LEU A 40 -3.85 -0.35 -10.51
C LEU A 40 -4.38 0.17 -9.17
N GLU A 41 -4.86 -0.71 -8.31
CA GLU A 41 -5.28 -0.36 -6.95
C GLU A 41 -4.45 -1.11 -5.91
N ILE A 42 -3.94 -0.38 -4.94
CA ILE A 42 -3.24 -0.92 -3.76
C ILE A 42 -4.08 -0.56 -2.55
N HIS A 43 -4.65 -1.57 -1.92
CA HIS A 43 -5.48 -1.40 -0.74
C HIS A 43 -4.66 -1.79 0.49
N PHE A 44 -4.63 -0.90 1.47
CA PHE A 44 -3.94 -1.06 2.73
C PHE A 44 -4.96 -1.34 3.84
N ASN A 45 -4.52 -1.98 4.92
CA ASN A 45 -5.38 -2.26 6.07
C ASN A 45 -5.68 -1.03 6.95
N ARG A 46 -5.15 0.15 6.61
CA ARG A 46 -5.26 1.38 7.39
C ARG A 46 -4.90 2.63 6.56
N PRO A 47 -5.25 3.83 7.05
CA PRO A 47 -4.81 5.09 6.44
C PRO A 47 -3.28 5.23 6.36
N MET A 48 -2.81 5.74 5.23
CA MET A 48 -1.40 5.87 4.87
C MET A 48 -0.97 7.33 4.75
N ALA A 49 0.32 7.58 4.96
CA ALA A 49 0.95 8.81 4.52
C ALA A 49 0.97 8.88 2.97
N PRO A 50 0.96 10.07 2.36
CA PRO A 50 0.80 10.22 0.92
C PRO A 50 2.02 9.80 0.08
N THR A 51 3.11 9.34 0.72
CA THR A 51 4.34 8.90 0.04
C THR A 51 4.07 7.65 -0.78
N ILE A 52 4.50 7.66 -2.05
CA ILE A 52 4.33 6.54 -2.99
C ILE A 52 5.71 6.04 -3.39
N HIS A 53 5.93 4.73 -3.29
CA HIS A 53 7.22 4.12 -3.60
C HIS A 53 7.05 2.73 -4.23
N ILE A 54 7.07 2.70 -5.56
CA ILE A 54 6.82 1.50 -6.38
C ILE A 54 7.97 1.35 -7.38
N PHE A 55 8.50 0.14 -7.50
CA PHE A 55 9.57 -0.21 -8.44
C PHE A 55 9.20 -1.38 -9.33
N GLY A 56 10.02 -1.63 -10.34
CA GLY A 56 9.92 -2.78 -11.22
C GLY A 56 9.29 -2.43 -12.55
N ASP A 57 8.61 -3.41 -13.13
CA ASP A 57 8.03 -3.30 -14.46
C ASP A 57 6.70 -2.53 -14.38
N MET A 58 6.77 -1.19 -14.28
CA MET A 58 5.59 -0.34 -14.25
C MET A 58 4.93 -0.27 -15.64
N PRO A 59 3.61 -0.49 -15.77
CA PRO A 59 2.90 -0.15 -16.99
C PRO A 59 3.02 1.34 -17.33
N GLU A 60 2.61 1.73 -18.53
CA GLU A 60 2.54 3.16 -18.88
C GLU A 60 1.50 3.84 -17.97
N VAL A 61 1.95 4.84 -17.21
CA VAL A 61 1.10 5.62 -16.30
C VAL A 61 0.42 6.73 -17.08
N LEU A 62 -0.92 6.78 -17.01
CA LEU A 62 -1.74 7.69 -17.81
C LEU A 62 -2.07 9.01 -17.11
N GLY A 63 -1.71 9.16 -15.84
CA GLY A 63 -2.01 10.32 -15.02
C GLY A 63 -1.48 10.17 -13.59
N PRO A 64 -1.61 11.23 -12.76
CA PRO A 64 -1.11 11.18 -11.39
C PRO A 64 -1.84 10.09 -10.57
N PRO A 65 -1.13 9.37 -9.69
CA PRO A 65 -1.76 8.55 -8.67
C PRO A 65 -2.68 9.37 -7.77
N THR A 66 -3.75 8.76 -7.29
CA THR A 66 -4.72 9.39 -6.40
C THR A 66 -5.03 8.49 -5.21
N TRP A 67 -5.18 9.09 -4.03
CA TRP A 67 -5.66 8.40 -2.84
C TRP A 67 -7.18 8.57 -2.73
N ASN A 68 -7.87 7.58 -2.19
CA ASN A 68 -9.25 7.76 -1.75
C ASN A 68 -9.32 8.65 -0.49
N ASP A 69 -10.53 9.05 -0.10
CA ASP A 69 -10.75 9.95 1.05
C ASP A 69 -10.19 9.40 2.37
N ALA A 70 -10.25 8.07 2.56
CA ALA A 70 -9.74 7.40 3.76
C ALA A 70 -8.22 7.21 3.75
N ARG A 71 -7.53 7.49 2.64
CA ARG A 71 -6.09 7.27 2.41
C ARG A 71 -5.64 5.83 2.63
N ASP A 72 -6.52 4.85 2.44
CA ASP A 72 -6.23 3.43 2.53
C ASP A 72 -6.27 2.73 1.17
N VAL A 73 -6.62 3.44 0.09
CA VAL A 73 -6.53 2.94 -1.29
C VAL A 73 -5.78 3.93 -2.17
N LEU A 74 -4.70 3.46 -2.80
CA LEU A 74 -3.99 4.19 -3.86
C LEU A 74 -4.45 3.67 -5.23
N VAL A 75 -4.88 4.59 -6.10
CA VAL A 75 -5.32 4.31 -7.47
C VAL A 75 -4.35 4.94 -8.46
N ILE A 76 -3.84 4.13 -9.40
CA ILE A 76 -2.88 4.57 -10.43
C ILE A 76 -3.48 4.27 -11.80
N PRO A 77 -3.82 5.28 -12.62
CA PRO A 77 -4.33 5.05 -13.97
C PRO A 77 -3.20 4.56 -14.88
N VAL A 78 -3.43 3.45 -15.60
CA VAL A 78 -2.41 2.79 -16.43
C VAL A 78 -2.93 2.29 -17.77
N MET A 79 -2.01 2.08 -18.71
CA MET A 79 -2.21 1.30 -19.93
C MET A 79 -1.50 -0.05 -19.81
N LEU A 80 -2.27 -1.14 -19.85
CA LEU A 80 -1.74 -2.50 -19.86
C LEU A 80 -1.48 -2.97 -21.29
N ALA A 81 -0.22 -3.32 -21.59
CA ALA A 81 0.18 -3.85 -22.88
C ALA A 81 -0.28 -5.32 -23.04
N PRO A 82 -0.80 -5.71 -24.22
CA PRO A 82 -1.21 -7.09 -24.46
C PRO A 82 -0.02 -8.05 -24.32
N ARG A 83 -0.27 -9.24 -23.78
CA ARG A 83 0.76 -10.29 -23.53
C ARG A 83 1.91 -9.86 -22.60
N ALA A 84 1.81 -8.73 -21.91
CA ALA A 84 2.81 -8.29 -20.96
C ALA A 84 2.71 -9.06 -19.64
N ARG A 85 3.85 -9.14 -18.94
CA ARG A 85 3.93 -9.57 -17.55
C ARG A 85 4.52 -8.44 -16.75
N TYR A 86 3.85 -8.07 -15.66
CA TYR A 86 4.29 -7.02 -14.77
C TYR A 86 4.75 -7.61 -13.44
N ARG A 87 5.86 -7.08 -12.92
CA ARG A 87 6.42 -7.42 -11.61
C ARG A 87 6.84 -6.14 -10.91
N LEU A 88 5.98 -5.70 -10.01
CA LEU A 88 6.15 -4.51 -9.19
C LEU A 88 6.66 -4.89 -7.80
N ARG A 89 7.36 -3.97 -7.15
CA ARG A 89 7.78 -4.10 -5.75
C ARG A 89 7.39 -2.85 -4.98
N LEU A 90 6.71 -3.04 -3.86
CA LEU A 90 6.38 -1.98 -2.92
C LEU A 90 7.45 -1.96 -1.83
N ASN A 91 7.99 -0.78 -1.53
CA ASN A 91 9.03 -0.59 -0.50
C ASN A 91 10.30 -1.45 -0.69
N ALA A 92 10.77 -1.62 -1.93
CA ALA A 92 12.03 -2.34 -2.14
C ALA A 92 13.26 -1.48 -1.77
N GLY A 93 13.96 -1.86 -0.70
CA GLY A 93 15.36 -1.47 -0.46
C GLY A 93 15.63 -0.06 0.08
N THR A 94 14.61 0.69 0.55
CA THR A 94 14.82 2.00 1.19
C THR A 94 13.84 2.25 2.34
N ASP A 95 14.26 3.08 3.31
CA ASP A 95 13.42 3.55 4.43
C ASP A 95 12.42 4.65 4.00
N ALA A 96 12.33 4.97 2.71
CA ALA A 96 11.51 6.04 2.14
C ALA A 96 10.14 5.57 1.62
N GLY A 97 9.74 4.33 1.94
CA GLY A 97 8.56 3.69 1.39
C GLY A 97 7.20 4.17 1.91
N PHE A 98 6.14 3.51 1.42
CA PHE A 98 4.79 3.50 1.97
C PHE A 98 4.83 3.29 3.48
N ARG A 99 4.13 4.15 4.21
CA ARG A 99 4.05 4.11 5.65
C ARG A 99 2.67 4.52 6.13
N GLY A 100 2.27 4.01 7.28
CA GLY A 100 1.10 4.50 7.99
C GLY A 100 1.26 5.98 8.37
N GLU A 101 0.17 6.64 8.75
CA GLU A 101 0.22 8.02 9.25
C GLU A 101 1.11 8.19 10.50
N ASP A 102 1.33 7.12 11.25
CA ASP A 102 2.22 7.03 12.40
C ASP A 102 3.70 6.83 12.02
N GLY A 103 4.01 6.74 10.73
CA GLY A 103 5.35 6.52 10.22
C GLY A 103 5.81 5.06 10.16
N GLN A 104 4.99 4.10 10.60
CA GLN A 104 5.33 2.68 10.49
C GLN A 104 5.46 2.27 9.02
N LEU A 105 6.58 1.68 8.64
CA LEU A 105 6.82 1.24 7.26
C LEU A 105 6.02 -0.02 6.91
N LEU A 106 5.48 -0.05 5.69
CA LEU A 106 5.06 -1.29 5.06
C LEU A 106 6.29 -2.17 4.82
N ALA A 107 6.22 -3.44 5.23
CA ALA A 107 7.24 -4.43 4.89
C ALA A 107 7.34 -4.62 3.35
N PRO A 108 8.56 -4.78 2.79
CA PRO A 108 8.73 -4.95 1.36
C PRO A 108 7.87 -6.12 0.83
N CYS A 109 7.14 -5.88 -0.26
CA CYS A 109 6.32 -6.93 -0.88
C CYS A 109 6.32 -6.82 -2.41
N GLU A 110 6.01 -7.95 -3.05
CA GLU A 110 5.97 -8.08 -4.50
C GLU A 110 4.55 -8.15 -5.01
N TRP A 111 4.31 -7.55 -6.18
CA TRP A 111 3.07 -7.62 -6.90
C TRP A 111 3.31 -8.02 -8.35
N SER A 112 2.84 -9.21 -8.75
CA SER A 112 2.96 -9.68 -10.13
C SER A 112 1.62 -10.03 -10.74
N PHE A 113 1.46 -9.83 -12.05
CA PHE A 113 0.29 -10.25 -12.84
C PHE A 113 0.62 -10.31 -14.34
N SER A 114 -0.22 -10.97 -15.14
CA SER A 114 -0.07 -11.03 -16.60
C SER A 114 -1.32 -10.62 -17.35
N VAL A 115 -1.12 -10.11 -18.57
CA VAL A 115 -2.15 -9.63 -19.49
C VAL A 115 -2.33 -10.65 -20.62
N ARG A 116 -3.58 -10.91 -21.03
CA ARG A 116 -3.88 -11.82 -22.15
C ARG A 116 -3.58 -11.21 -23.53
#